data_AF-A0A4Q0ZCM8-F1
#
_entry.id   AF-A0A4Q0ZCM8-F1
#
_cell.length_a   1.000
_cell.length_b   1.000
_cell.length_c   1.000
_cell.angle_alpha   90.00
_cell.angle_beta   90.00
_cell.angle_gamma   90.00
#
_symmetry.space_group_name_H-M   'P 1'
#
loop_
_entity.id
_entity.type
_entity.pdbx_description
1 polymer ?
#
loop_
_entity_poly.entity_id
_entity_poly.type
_entity_poly.pdbx_seq_one_letter_code
_entity_poly.pdbx_strand_id
1 'polypeptide(L)'
;MKKQRLLDLKRFYSILEKLEKKNISKRLLSNSNGRQKWPEKGVYFFFEPNEKRSNSGDGLRVTRIGTHALIDNSETTLWDRLRQHKGIVKNGGGDHRTSIFRLLVGTALIQKNNLNISTWGVGNTASKDIKKNEHLLEQQVSKIIRNMPFLYLSINDEAGPESLRGYIEKNSISLLSNFNKQALDMASLDWLGHKCDRNKVNESNLWNQEHVEKSYDSNFLDKFEKLVEKMNTIE
;
A
#
# COMPACT_ATOMS: atom_id res chain seq x y z
N MET A 1 13.32 15.40 17.54
CA MET A 1 12.37 14.82 16.56
C MET A 1 13.00 13.77 15.63
N LYS A 2 14.07 14.07 14.85
CA LYS A 2 14.71 13.09 13.94
C LYS A 2 15.11 11.77 14.61
N LYS A 3 15.82 11.85 15.74
CA LYS A 3 16.34 10.67 16.44
C LYS A 3 15.21 9.74 16.89
N GLN A 4 14.10 10.29 17.40
CA GLN A 4 12.94 9.50 17.80
C GLN A 4 12.27 8.83 16.61
N ARG A 5 12.02 9.55 15.51
CA ARG A 5 11.43 8.97 14.30
C ARG A 5 12.27 7.82 13.75
N LEU A 6 13.60 7.95 13.77
CA LEU A 6 14.49 6.87 13.34
C LEU A 6 14.42 5.64 14.26
N LEU A 7 14.33 5.82 15.58
CA LEU A 7 14.14 4.72 16.53
C LEU A 7 12.78 4.03 16.33
N ASP A 8 11.73 4.81 16.14
CA ASP A 8 10.38 4.33 15.86
C ASP A 8 10.33 3.56 14.53
N LEU A 9 11.03 4.02 13.49
CA LEU A 9 11.16 3.29 12.22
C LEU A 9 11.90 1.96 12.39
N LYS A 10 13.00 1.94 13.15
CA LYS A 10 13.73 0.70 13.47
C LYS A 10 12.80 -0.30 14.18
N ARG A 11 12.03 0.17 15.16
CA ARG A 11 11.04 -0.66 15.86
C ARG A 11 9.93 -1.13 14.93
N PHE A 12 9.38 -0.26 14.10
CA PHE A 12 8.36 -0.60 13.11
C PHE A 12 8.81 -1.74 12.18
N TYR A 13 10.02 -1.64 11.62
CA TYR A 13 10.54 -2.70 10.76
C TYR A 13 10.88 -3.99 11.52
N SER A 14 11.35 -3.92 12.76
CA SER A 14 11.48 -5.11 13.61
C SER A 14 10.13 -5.81 13.83
N ILE A 15 9.04 -5.06 14.00
CA ILE A 15 7.69 -5.63 14.10
C ILE A 15 7.26 -6.25 12.76
N LEU A 16 7.58 -5.63 11.62
CA LEU A 16 7.32 -6.21 10.30
C LEU A 16 8.10 -7.49 10.03
N GLU A 17 9.33 -7.63 10.55
CA GLU A 17 10.09 -8.88 10.47
C GLU A 17 9.40 -10.01 11.26
N LYS A 18 8.82 -9.70 12.44
CA LYS A 18 7.96 -10.65 13.17
C LYS A 18 6.71 -11.00 12.36
N LEU A 19 6.07 -10.00 11.74
CA LEU A 19 4.88 -10.20 10.90
C LEU A 19 5.18 -11.05 9.65
N GLU A 20 6.36 -10.88 9.05
CA GLU A 20 6.80 -11.69 7.93
C GLU A 20 6.93 -13.16 8.32
N LYS A 21 7.49 -13.46 9.50
CA LYS A 21 7.53 -14.83 10.03
C LYS A 21 6.12 -15.40 10.22
N LYS A 22 5.14 -14.61 10.68
CA LYS A 22 3.72 -15.03 10.77
C LYS A 22 3.09 -15.29 9.41
N ASN A 23 3.54 -14.56 8.38
CA ASN A 23 3.10 -14.73 6.99
C ASN A 23 3.89 -15.81 6.23
N ILE A 24 4.88 -16.45 6.86
CA ILE A 24 5.95 -17.28 6.28
C ILE A 24 6.91 -16.46 5.39
N SER A 25 6.38 -15.64 4.48
CA SER A 25 7.15 -14.75 3.62
C SER A 25 6.28 -13.63 3.06
N LYS A 26 6.91 -12.63 2.42
CA LYS A 26 6.18 -11.65 1.59
C LYS A 26 5.51 -12.37 0.41
N ARG A 27 4.21 -12.14 0.24
CA ARG A 27 3.41 -12.69 -0.85
C ARG A 27 3.48 -11.80 -2.08
N LEU A 28 3.20 -12.37 -3.25
CA LEU A 28 2.97 -11.62 -4.48
C LEU A 28 1.51 -11.74 -4.89
N LEU A 29 0.92 -10.64 -5.35
CA LEU A 29 -0.43 -10.68 -5.88
C LEU A 29 -0.51 -11.51 -7.16
N SER A 30 0.56 -11.62 -7.95
CA SER A 30 0.65 -12.57 -9.09
C SER A 30 0.30 -13.99 -8.67
N ASN A 31 0.84 -14.45 -7.54
CA ASN A 31 0.68 -15.80 -7.00
C ASN A 31 -0.51 -15.94 -6.03
N SER A 32 -1.24 -14.86 -5.75
CA SER A 32 -2.33 -14.85 -4.78
C SER A 32 -3.71 -15.11 -5.42
N ASN A 33 -4.61 -15.86 -4.79
CA ASN A 33 -5.98 -16.06 -5.26
C ASN A 33 -6.98 -16.27 -4.11
N GLY A 34 -8.28 -16.20 -4.42
CA GLY A 34 -9.35 -16.25 -3.42
C GLY A 34 -9.58 -17.62 -2.77
N ARG A 35 -8.91 -18.67 -3.23
CA ARG A 35 -8.98 -20.01 -2.59
C ARG A 35 -7.97 -20.15 -1.44
N GLN A 36 -7.01 -19.24 -1.33
CA GLN A 36 -6.10 -19.21 -0.19
C GLN A 36 -6.82 -18.68 1.04
N LYS A 37 -6.32 -19.04 2.23
CA LYS A 37 -6.79 -18.46 3.49
C LYS A 37 -6.38 -16.99 3.55
N TRP A 38 -7.37 -16.12 3.65
CA TRP A 38 -7.21 -14.68 3.90
C TRP A 38 -7.96 -14.34 5.18
N PRO A 39 -7.44 -13.40 5.99
CA PRO A 39 -8.25 -12.83 7.06
C PRO A 39 -9.41 -12.07 6.44
N GLU A 40 -10.53 -12.02 7.17
CA GLU A 40 -11.69 -11.24 6.75
C GLU A 40 -11.30 -9.76 6.65
N LYS A 41 -10.64 -9.22 7.69
CA LYS A 41 -10.25 -7.82 7.77
C LYS A 41 -8.79 -7.63 8.19
N GLY A 42 -8.20 -6.49 7.82
CA GLY A 42 -6.79 -6.24 8.14
C GLY A 42 -6.13 -5.08 7.41
N VAL A 43 -4.84 -4.91 7.67
CA VAL A 43 -3.96 -3.91 7.05
C VAL A 43 -2.91 -4.63 6.21
N TYR A 44 -2.61 -4.12 5.02
CA TYR A 44 -1.55 -4.64 4.15
C TYR A 44 -0.41 -3.63 3.98
N PHE A 45 0.79 -4.16 3.75
CA PHE A 45 2.02 -3.41 3.56
C PHE A 45 2.71 -3.92 2.29
N PHE A 46 2.71 -3.12 1.21
CA PHE A 46 3.48 -3.46 0.01
C PHE A 46 4.89 -2.89 0.08
N PHE A 47 5.77 -3.58 -0.62
CA PHE A 47 7.16 -3.27 -0.85
C PHE A 47 7.42 -3.29 -2.37
N GLU A 48 8.56 -2.75 -2.80
CA GLU A 48 9.02 -2.87 -4.18
C GLU A 48 10.45 -3.44 -4.20
N PRO A 49 10.81 -4.38 -5.10
CA PRO A 49 12.08 -5.10 -5.05
C PRO A 49 13.36 -4.24 -5.00
N ASN A 50 13.32 -3.03 -5.59
CA ASN A 50 14.46 -2.12 -5.64
C ASN A 50 14.43 -1.03 -4.57
N GLU A 51 13.37 -0.98 -3.77
CA GLU A 51 13.17 0.04 -2.75
C GLU A 51 13.70 -0.47 -1.41
N LYS A 52 14.95 -0.09 -1.08
CA LYS A 52 15.65 -0.54 0.13
C LYS A 52 15.69 0.55 1.19
N ARG A 53 15.77 0.13 2.45
CA ARG A 53 16.04 1.00 3.60
C ARG A 53 17.50 1.45 3.56
N SER A 54 17.77 2.66 4.04
CA SER A 54 19.11 3.26 4.03
C SER A 54 19.53 3.82 5.40
N ASN A 55 18.56 4.06 6.28
CA ASN A 55 18.79 4.65 7.60
C ASN A 55 18.30 3.74 8.73
N SER A 56 17.14 3.08 8.55
CA SER A 56 16.53 2.26 9.60
C SER A 56 17.02 0.80 9.64
N GLY A 57 17.94 0.40 8.75
CA GLY A 57 18.50 -0.95 8.67
C GLY A 57 18.49 -1.49 7.25
N ASP A 58 18.53 -2.81 7.11
CA ASP A 58 18.63 -3.50 5.82
C ASP A 58 17.27 -4.01 5.28
N GLY A 59 17.21 -4.36 4.01
CA GLY A 59 16.01 -4.94 3.38
C GLY A 59 15.07 -3.90 2.79
N LEU A 60 13.88 -4.36 2.36
CA LEU A 60 12.94 -3.53 1.60
C LEU A 60 12.23 -2.50 2.49
N ARG A 61 12.05 -1.28 1.98
CA ARG A 61 11.16 -0.28 2.59
C ARG A 61 9.71 -0.53 2.16
N VAL A 62 8.78 -0.19 3.03
CA VAL A 62 7.35 -0.19 2.69
C VAL A 62 7.08 0.98 1.73
N THR A 63 6.32 0.71 0.66
CA THR A 63 5.96 1.70 -0.37
C THR A 63 4.46 2.01 -0.41
N ARG A 64 3.61 1.17 0.18
CA ARG A 64 2.15 1.40 0.30
C ARG A 64 1.60 0.70 1.53
N ILE A 65 0.76 1.39 2.30
CA ILE A 65 0.05 0.83 3.46
C ILE A 65 -1.43 1.09 3.32
N GLY A 66 -2.25 0.04 3.26
CA GLY A 66 -3.68 0.20 3.08
C GLY A 66 -4.54 -0.71 3.95
N THR A 67 -5.78 -0.28 4.16
CA THR A 67 -6.84 -1.14 4.71
C THR A 67 -8.10 -1.09 3.82
N HIS A 68 -9.20 -1.65 4.33
CA HIS A 68 -10.53 -1.65 3.72
C HIS A 68 -11.61 -1.56 4.82
N ALA A 69 -12.87 -1.33 4.39
CA ALA A 69 -14.05 -1.39 5.26
C ALA A 69 -13.95 -0.55 6.56
N LEU A 70 -13.64 0.74 6.43
CA LEU A 70 -13.68 1.69 7.55
C LEU A 70 -15.04 2.37 7.73
N ILE A 71 -15.98 2.11 6.82
CA ILE A 71 -17.37 2.60 6.89
C ILE A 71 -18.24 1.47 7.45
N ASP A 72 -19.18 1.81 8.33
CA ASP A 72 -20.13 0.89 8.95
C ASP A 72 -20.87 0.04 7.90
N ASN A 73 -21.13 -1.22 8.23
CA ASN A 73 -21.83 -2.21 7.39
C ASN A 73 -21.14 -2.56 6.06
N SER A 74 -19.85 -2.27 5.89
CA SER A 74 -19.12 -2.76 4.71
C SER A 74 -18.84 -4.26 4.81
N GLU A 75 -19.40 -5.04 3.88
CA GLU A 75 -19.14 -6.48 3.73
C GLU A 75 -17.85 -6.79 2.96
N THR A 76 -17.09 -5.77 2.56
CA THR A 76 -15.87 -6.01 1.77
C THR A 76 -14.78 -6.64 2.62
N THR A 77 -14.13 -7.67 2.11
CA THR A 77 -13.02 -8.36 2.78
C THR A 77 -11.65 -7.81 2.38
N LEU A 78 -10.60 -8.20 3.10
CA LEU A 78 -9.22 -7.90 2.74
C LEU A 78 -8.90 -8.42 1.34
N TRP A 79 -9.33 -9.65 1.05
CA TRP A 79 -9.11 -10.24 -0.26
C TRP A 79 -9.84 -9.49 -1.37
N ASP A 80 -11.07 -9.02 -1.15
CA ASP A 80 -11.77 -8.20 -2.15
C ASP A 80 -10.99 -6.94 -2.50
N ARG A 81 -10.40 -6.27 -1.49
CA ARG A 81 -9.56 -5.10 -1.71
C ARG A 81 -8.26 -5.45 -2.44
N LEU A 82 -7.57 -6.52 -2.03
CA LEU A 82 -6.35 -6.98 -2.70
C LEU A 82 -6.62 -7.43 -4.14
N ARG A 83 -7.77 -8.04 -4.41
CA ARG A 83 -8.24 -8.44 -5.74
C ARG A 83 -8.48 -7.21 -6.63
N GLN A 84 -9.06 -6.14 -6.10
CA GLN A 84 -9.19 -4.87 -6.84
C GLN A 84 -7.81 -4.33 -7.26
N HIS A 85 -6.82 -4.37 -6.37
CA HIS A 85 -5.44 -3.98 -6.71
C HIS A 85 -4.81 -4.92 -7.75
N LYS A 86 -5.01 -6.23 -7.60
CA LYS A 86 -4.53 -7.27 -8.53
C LYS A 86 -5.10 -7.08 -9.94
N GLY A 87 -6.33 -6.60 -10.07
CA GLY A 87 -7.02 -6.51 -11.36
C GLY A 87 -7.44 -7.89 -11.91
N ILE A 88 -7.91 -7.91 -13.15
CA ILE A 88 -8.47 -9.10 -13.80
C ILE A 88 -7.33 -9.95 -14.37
N VAL A 89 -7.26 -11.22 -13.97
CA VAL A 89 -6.17 -12.13 -14.42
C VAL A 89 -6.27 -12.41 -15.91
N LYS A 90 -7.47 -12.76 -16.40
CA LYS A 90 -7.72 -13.23 -17.78
C LYS A 90 -7.23 -12.26 -18.87
N ASN A 91 -7.42 -10.96 -18.67
CA ASN A 91 -7.03 -9.94 -19.66
C ASN A 91 -5.99 -8.93 -19.12
N GLY A 92 -5.48 -9.13 -17.91
CA GLY A 92 -4.51 -8.23 -17.28
C GLY A 92 -5.04 -6.85 -16.88
N GLY A 93 -6.28 -6.48 -17.22
CA GLY A 93 -6.84 -5.17 -16.93
C GLY A 93 -7.11 -4.94 -15.44
N GLY A 94 -7.73 -3.80 -15.13
CA GLY A 94 -8.10 -3.41 -13.78
C GLY A 94 -9.05 -2.21 -13.84
N ASP A 95 -9.24 -1.58 -12.68
CA ASP A 95 -10.10 -0.41 -12.57
C ASP A 95 -9.49 0.60 -11.60
N HIS A 96 -8.81 1.61 -12.14
CA HIS A 96 -8.24 2.70 -11.35
C HIS A 96 -9.28 3.57 -10.66
N ARG A 97 -10.53 3.60 -11.16
CA ARG A 97 -11.59 4.45 -10.59
C ARG A 97 -12.08 3.92 -9.24
N THR A 98 -11.91 2.61 -8.99
CA THR A 98 -12.20 1.98 -7.69
C THR A 98 -10.95 1.77 -6.83
N SER A 99 -9.77 2.10 -7.36
CA SER A 99 -8.49 1.79 -6.76
C SER A 99 -7.50 2.95 -6.91
N ILE A 100 -7.46 3.82 -5.89
CA ILE A 100 -6.50 4.94 -5.82
C ILE A 100 -5.06 4.46 -6.04
N PHE A 101 -4.69 3.28 -5.56
CA PHE A 101 -3.35 2.74 -5.78
C PHE A 101 -3.04 2.53 -7.28
N ARG A 102 -4.00 1.96 -8.03
CA ARG A 102 -3.88 1.80 -9.48
C ARG A 102 -3.84 3.14 -10.18
N LEU A 103 -4.68 4.10 -9.76
CA LEU A 103 -4.69 5.46 -10.29
C LEU A 103 -3.30 6.10 -10.19
N LEU A 104 -2.67 6.03 -9.02
CA LEU A 104 -1.36 6.65 -8.78
C LEU A 104 -0.26 6.01 -9.63
N VAL A 105 -0.20 4.68 -9.68
CA VAL A 105 0.78 3.94 -10.50
C VAL A 105 0.58 4.25 -11.98
N GLY A 106 -0.66 4.27 -12.47
CA GLY A 106 -0.95 4.60 -13.87
C GLY A 106 -0.62 6.04 -14.22
N THR A 107 -0.87 6.98 -13.31
CA THR A 107 -0.51 8.40 -13.48
C THR A 107 1.00 8.55 -13.63
N ALA A 108 1.78 7.85 -12.80
CA ALA A 108 3.23 7.84 -12.90
C ALA A 108 3.74 7.18 -14.20
N LEU A 109 3.08 6.12 -14.67
CA LEU A 109 3.40 5.49 -15.96
C LEU A 109 3.13 6.41 -17.15
N ILE A 110 2.01 7.14 -17.13
CA ILE A 110 1.67 8.14 -18.16
C ILE A 110 2.81 9.15 -18.28
N GLN A 111 3.24 9.72 -17.14
CA GLN A 111 4.31 10.71 -17.10
C GLN A 111 5.67 10.12 -17.48
N LYS A 112 6.01 8.92 -17.00
CA LYS A 112 7.29 8.26 -17.33
C LYS A 112 7.44 7.97 -18.82
N ASN A 113 6.34 7.60 -19.48
CA ASN A 113 6.34 7.14 -20.87
C ASN A 113 5.80 8.20 -21.85
N ASN A 114 5.53 9.44 -21.39
CA ASN A 114 4.94 10.52 -22.18
C ASN A 114 3.68 10.10 -22.95
N LEU A 115 2.77 9.36 -22.29
CA LEU A 115 1.52 8.89 -22.89
C LEU A 115 0.45 10.00 -22.87
N ASN A 116 -0.43 10.02 -23.87
CA ASN A 116 -1.58 10.91 -23.89
C ASN A 116 -2.88 10.13 -23.61
N ILE A 117 -3.20 9.97 -22.32
CA ILE A 117 -4.43 9.31 -21.86
C ILE A 117 -5.16 10.29 -20.93
N SER A 118 -5.76 11.32 -21.52
CA SER A 118 -6.41 12.42 -20.80
C SER A 118 -7.62 12.02 -19.96
N THR A 119 -8.17 10.82 -20.17
CA THR A 119 -9.30 10.28 -19.41
C THR A 119 -8.88 9.59 -18.11
N TRP A 120 -7.58 9.33 -17.91
CA TRP A 120 -7.08 8.64 -16.72
C TRP A 120 -7.28 9.51 -15.48
N GLY A 121 -7.95 8.97 -14.45
CA GLY A 121 -8.28 9.73 -13.25
C GLY A 121 -9.40 10.76 -13.41
N VAL A 122 -10.11 10.74 -14.55
CA VAL A 122 -11.30 11.56 -14.76
C VAL A 122 -12.55 10.78 -14.38
N GLY A 123 -13.27 11.30 -13.39
CA GLY A 123 -14.56 10.78 -12.93
C GLY A 123 -14.49 9.40 -12.26
N ASN A 124 -15.63 8.98 -11.71
CA ASN A 124 -15.78 7.68 -11.03
C ASN A 124 -16.35 6.59 -11.96
N THR A 125 -16.81 6.96 -13.16
CA THR A 125 -17.33 6.05 -14.19
C THR A 125 -16.81 6.46 -15.57
N ALA A 126 -16.92 5.56 -16.54
CA ALA A 126 -16.52 5.81 -17.92
C ALA A 126 -17.23 4.86 -18.90
N SER A 127 -17.38 5.29 -20.15
CA SER A 127 -17.93 4.47 -21.23
C SER A 127 -17.04 3.28 -21.56
N LYS A 128 -17.58 2.30 -22.31
CA LYS A 128 -16.80 1.13 -22.76
C LYS A 128 -15.61 1.54 -23.63
N ASP A 129 -15.77 2.55 -24.47
CA ASP A 129 -14.71 3.01 -25.38
C ASP A 129 -13.56 3.67 -24.62
N ILE A 130 -13.86 4.50 -23.61
CA ILE A 130 -12.84 5.07 -22.73
C ILE A 130 -12.06 3.96 -22.01
N LYS A 131 -12.79 2.99 -21.42
CA LYS A 131 -12.16 1.85 -20.72
C LYS A 131 -11.30 0.99 -21.67
N LYS A 132 -11.70 0.87 -22.94
CA LYS A 132 -10.92 0.17 -23.97
C LYS A 132 -9.61 0.90 -24.27
N ASN A 133 -9.64 2.22 -24.36
CA ASN A 133 -8.45 3.04 -24.61
C ASN A 133 -7.48 3.04 -23.41
N GLU A 134 -7.99 2.97 -22.18
CA GLU A 134 -7.19 2.88 -20.95
C GLU A 134 -6.66 1.46 -20.68
N HIS A 135 -7.14 0.44 -21.40
CA HIS A 135 -6.91 -0.96 -21.08
C HIS A 135 -5.42 -1.35 -21.08
N LEU A 136 -4.66 -0.87 -22.07
CA LEU A 136 -3.23 -1.15 -22.15
C LEU A 136 -2.45 -0.56 -20.96
N LEU A 137 -2.87 0.61 -20.46
CA LEU A 137 -2.28 1.20 -19.26
C LEU A 137 -2.66 0.39 -18.01
N GLU A 138 -3.93 -0.02 -17.88
CA GLU A 138 -4.36 -0.91 -16.78
C GLU A 138 -3.56 -2.23 -16.75
N GLN A 139 -3.21 -2.80 -17.92
CA GLN A 139 -2.36 -3.98 -18.01
C GLN A 139 -0.96 -3.73 -17.45
N GLN A 140 -0.35 -2.59 -17.79
CA GLN A 140 0.96 -2.20 -17.25
C GLN A 140 0.89 -1.96 -15.74
N VAL A 141 -0.14 -1.29 -15.24
CA VAL A 141 -0.39 -1.08 -13.81
C VAL A 141 -0.52 -2.43 -13.08
N SER A 142 -1.29 -3.37 -13.64
CA SER A 142 -1.42 -4.71 -13.08
C SER A 142 -0.09 -5.45 -13.02
N LYS A 143 0.74 -5.37 -14.07
CA LYS A 143 2.07 -6.02 -14.08
C LYS A 143 2.96 -5.51 -12.95
N ILE A 144 2.93 -4.21 -12.67
CA ILE A 144 3.70 -3.61 -11.57
C ILE A 144 3.15 -4.09 -10.23
N ILE A 145 1.88 -3.82 -9.93
CA ILE A 145 1.28 -4.10 -8.62
C ILE A 145 1.32 -5.60 -8.29
N ARG A 146 1.14 -6.48 -9.29
CA ARG A 146 1.18 -7.94 -9.08
C ARG A 146 2.54 -8.45 -8.60
N ASN A 147 3.61 -7.75 -8.96
CA ASN A 147 4.99 -8.13 -8.62
C ASN A 147 5.54 -7.40 -7.39
N MET A 148 4.72 -6.57 -6.73
CA MET A 148 5.08 -5.97 -5.45
C MET A 148 4.93 -6.99 -4.33
N PRO A 149 6.01 -7.30 -3.57
CA PRO A 149 5.91 -8.10 -2.36
C PRO A 149 5.00 -7.41 -1.34
N PHE A 150 4.23 -8.18 -0.58
CA PHE A 150 3.42 -7.62 0.50
C PHE A 150 3.25 -8.55 1.70
N LEU A 151 2.96 -7.93 2.84
CA LEU A 151 2.52 -8.58 4.08
C LEU A 151 1.11 -8.12 4.41
N TYR A 152 0.41 -8.89 5.23
CA TYR A 152 -0.82 -8.44 5.86
C TYR A 152 -0.82 -8.74 7.36
N LEU A 153 -1.50 -7.89 8.12
CA LEU A 153 -1.84 -8.09 9.52
C LEU A 153 -3.35 -8.28 9.62
N SER A 154 -3.78 -9.41 10.19
CA SER A 154 -5.18 -9.68 10.50
C SER A 154 -5.65 -8.80 11.67
N ILE A 155 -6.73 -8.04 11.47
CA ILE A 155 -7.37 -7.24 12.52
C ILE A 155 -8.88 -7.25 12.24
N ASN A 156 -9.63 -8.06 13.00
CA ASN A 156 -11.07 -8.29 12.82
C ASN A 156 -11.92 -7.45 13.79
N ASP A 157 -11.54 -6.19 14.03
CA ASP A 157 -12.32 -5.24 14.80
C ASP A 157 -13.51 -4.67 13.99
N GLU A 158 -14.44 -4.03 14.69
CA GLU A 158 -15.57 -3.35 14.05
C GLU A 158 -15.11 -2.21 13.15
N ALA A 159 -15.92 -1.90 12.12
CA ALA A 159 -15.70 -0.72 11.31
C ALA A 159 -16.01 0.55 12.12
N GLY A 160 -15.45 1.69 11.69
CA GLY A 160 -15.69 2.99 12.30
C GLY A 160 -14.41 3.75 12.69
N PRO A 161 -14.56 4.98 13.24
CA PRO A 161 -13.43 5.88 13.55
C PRO A 161 -12.42 5.30 14.55
N GLU A 162 -12.90 4.45 15.46
CA GLU A 162 -12.10 3.80 16.50
C GLU A 162 -11.44 2.50 16.03
N SER A 163 -11.58 2.16 14.74
CA SER A 163 -11.00 0.94 14.20
C SER A 163 -9.47 0.93 14.38
N LEU A 164 -8.96 -0.14 14.96
CA LEU A 164 -7.55 -0.46 15.05
C LEU A 164 -6.92 -0.58 13.65
N ARG A 165 -7.64 -1.06 12.63
CA ARG A 165 -7.15 -1.05 11.25
C ARG A 165 -6.79 0.36 10.78
N GLY A 166 -7.74 1.30 10.92
CA GLY A 166 -7.53 2.69 10.55
C GLY A 166 -6.45 3.36 11.40
N TYR A 167 -6.39 3.03 12.69
CA TYR A 167 -5.35 3.54 13.59
C TYR A 167 -3.94 3.02 13.23
N ILE A 168 -3.78 1.74 12.87
CA ILE A 168 -2.50 1.18 12.43
C ILE A 168 -2.11 1.74 11.05
N GLU A 169 -3.04 1.80 10.10
CA GLU A 169 -2.78 2.34 8.76
C GLU A 169 -2.32 3.80 8.84
N LYS A 170 -3.09 4.69 9.48
CA LYS A 170 -2.79 6.13 9.52
C LYS A 170 -1.44 6.44 10.16
N ASN A 171 -1.12 5.77 11.27
CA ASN A 171 0.13 6.00 12.00
C ASN A 171 1.33 5.39 11.26
N SER A 172 1.16 4.23 10.61
CA SER A 172 2.21 3.64 9.77
C SER A 172 2.57 4.56 8.60
N ILE A 173 1.57 5.09 7.88
CA ILE A 173 1.78 6.05 6.79
C ILE A 173 2.48 7.31 7.31
N SER A 174 1.98 7.88 8.42
CA SER A 174 2.51 9.09 9.02
C SER A 174 3.96 8.94 9.50
N LEU A 175 4.32 7.77 10.05
CA LEU A 175 5.70 7.43 10.46
C LEU A 175 6.64 7.31 9.25
N LEU A 176 6.20 6.61 8.19
CA LEU A 176 7.02 6.29 7.02
C LEU A 176 7.16 7.47 6.03
N SER A 177 6.17 8.35 5.95
CA SER A 177 6.15 9.48 5.01
C SER A 177 7.31 10.46 5.21
N ASN A 178 7.97 10.83 4.11
CA ASN A 178 8.97 11.91 4.07
C ASN A 178 8.38 13.31 3.75
N PHE A 179 7.05 13.41 3.56
CA PHE A 179 6.38 14.66 3.19
C PHE A 179 6.57 15.71 4.29
N ASN A 180 7.16 16.87 3.94
CA ASN A 180 7.50 17.95 4.88
C ASN A 180 8.24 17.48 6.15
N LYS A 181 9.02 16.40 6.04
CA LYS A 181 9.77 15.79 7.13
C LYS A 181 11.21 15.62 6.69
N GLN A 182 12.12 15.54 7.67
CA GLN A 182 13.47 15.13 7.37
C GLN A 182 13.48 13.72 6.79
N ALA A 183 14.05 13.57 5.60
CA ALA A 183 14.02 12.33 4.85
C ALA A 183 14.77 11.20 5.58
N LEU A 184 14.11 10.04 5.65
CA LEU A 184 14.65 8.76 6.14
C LEU A 184 14.17 7.67 5.19
N ASP A 185 15.04 6.69 4.90
CA ASP A 185 14.74 5.59 3.97
C ASP A 185 14.12 6.09 2.66
N MET A 186 14.79 7.04 2.01
CA MET A 186 14.31 7.67 0.78
C MET A 186 14.07 6.63 -0.32
N ALA A 187 13.11 6.94 -1.19
CA ALA A 187 12.97 6.21 -2.44
C ALA A 187 14.27 6.22 -3.25
N SER A 188 14.51 5.18 -4.04
CA SER A 188 15.60 5.21 -5.01
C SER A 188 15.33 6.26 -6.09
N LEU A 189 16.38 6.77 -6.72
CA LEU A 189 16.27 7.82 -7.75
C LEU A 189 15.39 7.40 -8.94
N ASP A 190 15.31 6.10 -9.22
CA ASP A 190 14.52 5.50 -10.29
C ASP A 190 13.11 5.05 -9.86
N TRP A 191 12.74 5.28 -8.58
CA TRP A 191 11.41 4.92 -8.09
C TRP A 191 10.31 5.60 -8.92
N LEU A 192 9.39 4.80 -9.44
CA LEU A 192 8.34 5.27 -10.33
C LEU A 192 7.46 6.37 -9.70
N GLY A 193 7.31 6.36 -8.37
CA GLY A 193 6.51 7.37 -7.65
C GLY A 193 7.01 8.81 -7.84
N HIS A 194 8.29 9.03 -8.19
CA HIS A 194 8.81 10.35 -8.56
C HIS A 194 8.24 10.91 -9.85
N LYS A 195 7.57 10.09 -10.66
CA LYS A 195 6.86 10.52 -11.88
C LYS A 195 5.37 10.74 -11.65
N CYS A 196 4.84 10.47 -10.45
CA CYS A 196 3.45 10.76 -10.13
C CYS A 196 3.24 12.28 -10.04
N ASP A 197 2.19 12.81 -10.67
CA ASP A 197 1.84 14.24 -10.63
C ASP A 197 1.26 14.70 -9.29
N ARG A 198 0.96 13.76 -8.39
CA ARG A 198 0.50 14.04 -7.04
C ARG A 198 1.70 14.27 -6.13
N ASN A 199 1.92 15.53 -5.75
CA ASN A 199 3.01 15.95 -4.86
C ASN A 199 3.14 15.07 -3.60
N LYS A 200 2.00 14.71 -2.98
CA LYS A 200 1.95 13.85 -1.81
C LYS A 200 2.62 12.49 -2.01
N VAL A 201 2.51 11.87 -3.19
CA VAL A 201 3.18 10.58 -3.48
C VAL A 201 4.67 10.79 -3.71
N ASN A 202 5.00 11.79 -4.53
CA ASN A 202 6.37 12.10 -4.90
C ASN A 202 7.23 12.41 -3.65
N GLU A 203 6.77 13.37 -2.85
CA GLU A 203 7.50 13.89 -1.69
C GLU A 203 7.41 12.98 -0.45
N SER A 204 6.33 12.20 -0.27
CA SER A 204 6.25 11.25 0.85
C SER A 204 7.08 9.99 0.63
N ASN A 205 7.46 9.70 -0.62
CA ASN A 205 8.02 8.42 -1.04
C ASN A 205 7.08 7.21 -0.80
N LEU A 206 5.76 7.43 -0.72
CA LEU A 206 4.76 6.39 -0.55
C LEU A 206 3.66 6.52 -1.61
N TRP A 207 3.08 5.39 -2.04
CA TRP A 207 1.87 5.34 -2.85
C TRP A 207 0.58 5.63 -2.04
N ASN A 208 0.65 6.60 -1.13
CA ASN A 208 -0.43 7.02 -0.25
C ASN A 208 -0.73 8.51 -0.48
N GLN A 209 -2.01 8.90 -0.49
CA GLN A 209 -2.45 10.30 -0.53
C GLN A 209 -2.87 10.80 0.85
N GLU A 210 -3.58 9.96 1.59
CA GLU A 210 -4.05 10.29 2.92
C GLU A 210 -2.96 10.01 3.96
N HIS A 211 -2.99 10.79 5.05
CA HIS A 211 -2.14 10.67 6.23
C HIS A 211 -0.65 10.99 6.05
N VAL A 212 -0.15 11.23 4.83
CA VAL A 212 1.28 11.48 4.62
C VAL A 212 1.80 12.75 5.30
N GLU A 213 0.97 13.80 5.38
CA GLU A 213 1.31 15.05 6.07
C GLU A 213 1.09 15.01 7.60
N LYS A 214 0.43 13.97 8.12
CA LYS A 214 0.03 13.92 9.52
C LYS A 214 1.21 13.51 10.43
N SER A 215 1.10 13.88 11.70
CA SER A 215 1.93 13.29 12.76
C SER A 215 1.43 11.88 13.09
N TYR A 216 2.28 11.10 13.74
CA TYR A 216 1.95 9.77 14.25
C TYR A 216 2.05 9.76 15.78
N ASP A 217 1.24 8.92 16.42
CA ASP A 217 1.30 8.64 17.85
C ASP A 217 2.18 7.41 18.08
N SER A 218 3.39 7.58 18.64
CA SER A 218 4.36 6.48 18.84
C SER A 218 3.81 5.28 19.62
N ASN A 219 2.76 5.45 20.45
CA ASN A 219 2.12 4.33 21.16
C ASN A 219 1.45 3.33 20.21
N PHE A 220 1.23 3.70 18.95
CA PHE A 220 0.73 2.77 17.95
C PHE A 220 1.65 1.56 17.74
N LEU A 221 2.96 1.71 17.97
CA LEU A 221 3.92 0.63 17.84
C LEU A 221 3.67 -0.47 18.89
N ASP A 222 3.25 -0.11 20.10
CA ASP A 222 2.88 -1.09 21.12
C ASP A 222 1.62 -1.87 20.72
N LYS A 223 0.62 -1.18 20.15
CA LYS A 223 -0.59 -1.84 19.64
C LYS A 223 -0.26 -2.71 18.43
N PHE A 224 0.58 -2.23 17.52
CA PHE A 224 1.00 -2.97 16.33
C PHE A 224 1.72 -4.25 16.71
N GLU A 225 2.70 -4.17 17.62
CA GLU A 225 3.45 -5.32 18.11
C GLU A 225 2.54 -6.36 18.77
N LYS A 226 1.64 -5.94 19.68
CA LYS A 226 0.67 -6.84 20.33
C LYS A 226 -0.25 -7.55 19.32
N LEU A 227 -0.67 -6.86 18.25
CA LEU A 227 -1.49 -7.46 17.20
C LEU A 227 -0.71 -8.52 16.41
N VAL A 228 0.56 -8.23 16.07
CA VAL A 228 1.44 -9.19 15.38
C VAL A 228 1.72 -10.43 16.24
N GLU A 229 1.91 -10.25 17.56
CA GLU A 229 2.14 -11.36 18.49
C GLU A 229 0.94 -12.30 18.59
N LYS A 230 -0.27 -11.72 18.68
CA LYS A 230 -1.54 -12.45 18.74
C LYS A 230 -1.95 -13.09 17.41
N MET A 231 -1.39 -12.66 16.29
CA MET A 231 -1.69 -13.24 14.99
C MET A 231 -1.15 -14.68 14.92
N ASN A 232 -2.02 -15.63 14.56
CA ASN A 232 -1.58 -17.00 14.29
C ASN A 232 -0.72 -17.03 13.03
N THR A 233 0.30 -17.88 13.04
CA THR A 233 1.10 -18.15 11.84
C THR A 233 0.20 -18.78 10.79
N ILE A 234 0.35 -18.38 9.53
CA ILE A 234 -0.37 -19.04 8.44
C ILE A 234 0.21 -20.44 8.27
N GLU A 235 -0.63 -21.46 8.42
CA GLU A 235 -0.33 -22.85 8.04
C GLU A 235 -0.53 -23.06 6.52
#